data_AF-A0A7R9HHC7-F1
#
_entry.id   AF-A0A7R9HHC7-F1
#
_cell.length_a   1.000
_cell.length_b   1.000
_cell.length_c   1.000
_cell.angle_alpha   90.00
_cell.angle_beta   90.00
_cell.angle_gamma   90.00
#
_symmetry.space_group_name_H-M   'P 1'
#
loop_
_entity.id
_entity.type
_entity.pdbx_description
1 polymer ?
#
loop_
_entity_poly.entity_id
_entity_poly.type
_entity_poly.pdbx_seq_one_letter_code
_entity_poly.pdbx_strand_id
1 'polypeptide(L)'
;MELAKQVIDMYYTMRTLTPEFLTDRDPTSRHMQEAMKYMQFVTMPALTEDRMRICISRFTGTHPSQYDTNLMFKVMLMTCDVRLRSCFCLGEHVILDMKNCQLSLIK
;
A
#
# COMPACT_ATOMS: atom_id res chain seq x y z
N MET A 1 -0.41 13.67 24.34
CA MET A 1 -0.72 14.58 23.22
C MET A 1 0.46 14.74 22.27
N GLU A 2 1.70 14.84 22.76
CA GLU A 2 2.89 14.98 21.89
C GLU A 2 3.05 13.90 20.82
N LEU A 3 2.82 12.61 21.14
CA LEU A 3 2.89 11.54 20.15
C LEU A 3 1.89 11.73 19.00
N ALA A 4 0.65 12.12 19.32
CA ALA A 4 -0.39 12.35 18.32
C ALA A 4 -0.02 13.54 17.40
N LYS A 5 0.55 14.60 17.97
CA LYS A 5 1.06 15.75 17.21
C LYS A 5 2.17 15.33 16.25
N GLN A 6 3.17 14.59 16.76
CA GLN A 6 4.27 14.08 15.93
C GLN A 6 3.80 13.21 14.77
N VAL A 7 2.82 12.33 15.01
CA VAL A 7 2.25 11.47 13.95
C VAL A 7 1.53 12.30 12.89
N ILE A 8 0.74 13.31 13.28
CA ILE A 8 0.04 14.18 12.34
C ILE A 8 1.03 15.06 11.55
N ASP A 9 2.03 15.63 12.21
CA ASP A 9 3.05 16.45 11.57
C ASP A 9 3.84 15.63 10.53
N MET A 10 4.22 14.40 10.89
CA MET A 10 4.86 13.46 9.97
C MET A 10 3.94 13.08 8.80
N TYR A 11 2.67 12.80 9.09
CA TYR A 11 1.68 12.45 8.09
C TYR A 11 1.55 13.52 7.00
N TYR A 12 1.53 14.81 7.36
CA TYR A 12 1.50 15.91 6.38
C TYR A 12 2.84 16.14 5.71
N THR A 13 3.96 16.02 6.45
CA THR A 13 5.31 16.14 5.89
C THR A 13 5.53 15.12 4.77
N MET A 14 5.16 13.86 4.99
CA MET A 14 5.28 12.80 3.98
C MET A 14 4.44 13.09 2.73
N ARG A 15 3.27 13.73 2.86
CA ARG A 15 2.46 14.10 1.67
C ARG A 15 3.14 15.13 0.79
N THR A 16 3.85 16.06 1.41
CA THR A 16 4.61 17.08 0.71
C THR A 16 5.86 16.50 0.05
N LEU A 17 6.54 15.57 0.74
CA LEU A 17 7.78 14.98 0.26
C LEU A 17 7.58 13.89 -0.81
N THR A 18 6.43 13.21 -0.81
CA THR A 18 6.17 12.07 -1.71
C THR A 18 4.84 12.22 -2.50
N PRO A 19 4.68 13.31 -3.28
CA PRO A 19 3.46 13.53 -4.05
C PRO A 19 3.19 12.40 -5.06
N GLU A 20 4.23 11.71 -5.54
CA GLU A 20 4.15 10.59 -6.48
C GLU A 20 3.30 9.42 -5.96
N PHE A 21 3.20 9.22 -4.65
CA PHE A 21 2.39 8.15 -4.06
C PHE A 21 0.98 8.60 -3.66
N LEU A 22 0.71 9.91 -3.64
CA LEU A 22 -0.49 10.48 -3.02
C LEU A 22 -1.33 11.35 -3.97
N THR A 23 -0.83 11.63 -5.16
CA THR A 23 -1.53 12.31 -6.25
C THR A 23 -2.00 11.33 -7.33
N ASP A 24 -3.02 11.70 -8.12
CA ASP A 24 -3.56 10.89 -9.22
C ASP A 24 -3.83 9.43 -8.83
N ARG A 25 -4.83 9.26 -7.95
CA ARG A 25 -5.17 7.99 -7.27
C ARG A 25 -6.59 7.53 -7.59
N ASP A 26 -7.04 7.75 -8.83
CA ASP A 26 -8.34 7.24 -9.28
C ASP A 26 -8.25 5.73 -9.55
N PRO A 27 -8.92 4.87 -8.75
CA PRO A 27 -8.86 3.42 -8.94
C PRO A 27 -9.53 2.97 -10.26
N THR A 28 -10.33 3.83 -10.89
CA THR A 28 -10.96 3.55 -12.19
C THR A 28 -10.11 3.99 -13.38
N SER A 29 -9.02 4.72 -13.15
CA SER A 29 -8.07 5.08 -14.20
C SER A 29 -7.40 3.84 -14.79
N ARG A 30 -7.08 3.91 -16.09
CA ARG A 30 -6.44 2.80 -16.82
C ARG A 30 -5.14 2.35 -16.15
N HIS A 31 -4.28 3.28 -15.78
CA HIS A 31 -2.98 2.97 -15.15
C HIS A 31 -3.15 2.27 -13.80
N MET A 32 -4.16 2.66 -13.01
CA MET A 32 -4.41 2.01 -11.72
C MET A 32 -5.01 0.62 -11.88
N GLN A 33 -5.92 0.42 -12.83
CA GLN A 33 -6.44 -0.91 -13.17
C GLN A 33 -5.34 -1.84 -13.70
N GLU A 34 -4.42 -1.32 -14.52
CA GLU A 34 -3.25 -2.07 -14.98
C GLU A 34 -2.35 -2.49 -13.81
N ALA A 35 -2.08 -1.59 -12.86
CA ALA A 35 -1.30 -1.92 -11.66
C ALA A 35 -1.99 -2.99 -10.78
N MET A 36 -3.30 -2.86 -10.54
CA MET A 36 -4.09 -3.83 -9.78
C MET A 36 -4.25 -5.19 -10.48
N LYS A 37 -3.95 -5.29 -11.78
CA LYS A 37 -3.91 -6.56 -12.51
C LYS A 37 -2.66 -7.38 -12.20
N TYR A 38 -1.51 -6.71 -12.04
CA TYR A 38 -0.21 -7.36 -11.85
C TYR A 38 0.27 -7.34 -10.40
N MET A 39 -0.36 -6.56 -9.53
CA MET A 39 -0.15 -6.59 -8.08
C MET A 39 -1.45 -6.94 -7.38
N GLN A 40 -1.35 -7.78 -6.35
CA GLN A 40 -2.45 -7.98 -5.41
C GLN A 40 -2.02 -7.51 -4.04
N PHE A 41 -2.83 -6.63 -3.45
CA PHE A 41 -2.71 -6.21 -2.06
C PHE A 41 -4.05 -6.46 -1.39
N VAL A 42 -4.10 -7.47 -0.52
CA VAL A 42 -5.35 -7.91 0.12
C VAL A 42 -5.25 -7.75 1.62
N THR A 43 -6.34 -7.32 2.23
CA THR A 43 -6.45 -7.18 3.68
C THR A 43 -7.23 -8.37 4.24
N MET A 44 -6.67 -9.05 5.23
CA MET A 44 -7.33 -10.16 5.89
C MET A 44 -8.48 -9.67 6.77
N PRO A 45 -9.63 -10.38 6.83
CA PRO A 45 -10.83 -9.91 7.52
C PRO A 45 -10.67 -9.90 9.05
N ALA A 46 -9.90 -10.82 9.61
CA ALA A 46 -9.64 -10.92 11.04
C ALA A 46 -8.44 -10.07 11.47
N LEU A 47 -8.46 -9.62 12.73
CA LEU A 47 -7.29 -9.10 13.42
C LEU A 47 -6.58 -10.25 14.14
N THR A 48 -5.29 -10.09 14.38
CA THR A 48 -4.52 -10.93 15.32
C THR A 48 -4.93 -10.65 16.76
N GLU A 49 -4.47 -11.49 17.69
CA GLU A 49 -4.75 -11.34 19.13
C GLU A 49 -4.26 -10.00 19.70
N ASP A 50 -3.15 -9.47 19.17
CA ASP A 50 -2.59 -8.15 19.49
C ASP A 50 -3.21 -6.99 18.69
N ARG A 51 -4.36 -7.24 18.03
CA ARG A 51 -5.13 -6.24 17.26
C ARG A 51 -4.37 -5.63 16.08
N MET A 52 -3.45 -6.39 15.50
CA MET A 52 -2.74 -6.02 14.28
C MET A 52 -3.54 -6.49 13.05
N ARG A 53 -3.50 -5.68 11.99
CA ARG A 53 -4.13 -6.03 10.71
C ARG A 53 -3.13 -6.77 9.83
N ILE A 54 -3.51 -7.93 9.30
CA ILE A 54 -2.68 -8.64 8.32
C ILE A 54 -3.05 -8.19 6.91
N CYS A 55 -2.06 -7.73 6.16
CA CYS A 55 -2.16 -7.45 4.73
C CYS A 55 -1.19 -8.35 3.98
N ILE A 56 -1.62 -8.93 2.86
CA ILE A 56 -0.79 -9.79 2.01
C ILE A 56 -0.60 -9.09 0.68
N SER A 57 0.65 -8.91 0.27
CA SER A 57 1.02 -8.37 -1.02
C SER A 57 1.73 -9.41 -1.84
N ARG A 58 1.42 -9.50 -3.14
CA ARG A 58 2.15 -10.34 -4.08
C ARG A 58 2.18 -9.75 -5.48
N PHE A 59 3.22 -10.14 -6.21
CA PHE A 59 3.39 -9.84 -7.63
C PHE A 59 2.85 -11.02 -8.47
N THR A 60 1.94 -10.74 -9.40
CA THR A 60 1.29 -11.77 -10.24
C THR A 60 1.77 -11.78 -11.70
N GLY A 61 2.44 -10.72 -12.15
CA GLY A 61 3.07 -10.64 -13.47
C GLY A 61 4.34 -11.49 -13.58
N THR A 62 4.80 -11.67 -14.82
CA THR A 62 6.01 -12.45 -15.15
C THR A 62 7.15 -11.58 -15.67
N HIS A 63 6.86 -10.32 -16.05
CA HIS A 63 7.85 -9.42 -16.65
C HIS A 63 7.98 -8.10 -15.88
N PRO A 64 9.22 -7.59 -15.67
CA PRO A 64 9.46 -6.33 -14.97
C PRO A 64 8.71 -5.12 -15.54
N SER A 65 8.48 -5.08 -16.85
CA SER A 65 7.76 -4.00 -17.52
C SER A 65 6.27 -3.92 -17.19
N GLN A 66 5.71 -4.95 -16.53
CA GLN A 66 4.31 -4.98 -16.10
C GLN A 66 4.10 -4.24 -14.77
N TYR A 67 5.18 -3.74 -14.18
CA TYR A 67 5.21 -3.25 -12.83
C TYR A 67 5.70 -1.81 -12.78
N ASP A 68 4.92 -0.98 -12.09
CA ASP A 68 5.30 0.37 -11.71
C ASP A 68 5.22 0.47 -10.19
N THR A 69 6.38 0.62 -9.57
CA THR A 69 6.53 0.68 -8.11
C THR A 69 5.73 1.84 -7.51
N ASN A 70 5.62 2.98 -8.19
CA ASN A 70 4.85 4.12 -7.69
C ASN A 70 3.35 3.79 -7.70
N LEU A 71 2.84 3.22 -8.79
CA LEU A 71 1.45 2.81 -8.87
C LEU A 71 1.12 1.73 -7.83
N MET A 72 2.04 0.81 -7.57
CA MET A 72 1.89 -0.20 -6.52
C MET A 72 1.76 0.41 -5.13
N PHE A 73 2.66 1.34 -4.77
CA PHE A 73 2.57 2.05 -3.50
C PHE A 73 1.26 2.84 -3.40
N LYS A 74 0.77 3.45 -4.49
CA LYS A 74 -0.56 4.08 -4.52
C LYS A 74 -1.66 3.10 -4.15
N VAL A 75 -1.70 1.89 -4.75
CA VAL A 75 -2.71 0.86 -4.44
C VAL A 75 -2.68 0.49 -2.95
N MET A 76 -1.49 0.26 -2.41
CA MET A 76 -1.31 -0.08 -0.99
C MET A 76 -1.83 1.04 -0.08
N LEU A 77 -1.38 2.28 -0.31
CA LEU A 77 -1.77 3.43 0.51
C LEU A 77 -3.26 3.77 0.39
N MET A 78 -3.86 3.64 -0.81
CA MET A 78 -5.31 3.79 -0.98
C MET A 78 -6.08 2.75 -0.16
N THR A 79 -5.59 1.51 -0.13
CA THR A 79 -6.21 0.45 0.68
C THR A 79 -6.10 0.78 2.18
N CYS A 80 -4.98 1.36 2.63
CA CYS A 80 -4.86 1.88 3.99
C CYS A 80 -5.83 3.04 4.27
N ASP A 81 -5.95 4.00 3.35
CA ASP A 81 -6.83 5.18 3.48
C ASP A 81 -8.32 4.78 3.61
N VAL A 82 -8.78 3.78 2.83
CA VAL A 82 -10.14 3.25 2.95
C VAL A 82 -10.37 2.63 4.32
N ARG A 83 -9.39 1.88 4.84
CA ARG A 83 -9.50 1.19 6.14
C ARG A 83 -9.44 2.13 7.32
N LEU A 84 -8.69 3.23 7.23
CA LEU A 84 -8.63 4.25 8.29
C LEU A 84 -10.03 4.78 8.65
N ARG A 85 -11.01 4.70 7.74
CA ARG A 85 -12.40 5.13 8.00
C ARG A 85 -13.22 4.14 8.82
N SER A 86 -12.86 2.86 8.84
CA SER A 86 -13.73 1.78 9.35
C SER A 86 -13.04 0.77 10.27
N CYS A 87 -11.72 0.83 10.43
CA CYS A 87 -10.94 -0.15 11.17
C CYS A 87 -10.05 0.51 12.25
N PHE A 88 -10.25 0.11 13.50
CA PHE A 88 -9.39 0.47 14.63
C PHE A 88 -8.36 -0.64 14.92
N CYS A 89 -7.46 -0.90 13.98
CA CYS A 89 -6.29 -1.75 14.25
C CYS A 89 -5.18 -0.93 14.91
N LEU A 90 -4.36 -1.55 15.76
CA LEU A 90 -3.24 -0.88 16.43
C LEU A 90 -1.99 -0.78 15.54
N GLY A 91 -1.98 -1.51 14.43
CA GLY A 91 -0.91 -1.50 13.45
C GLY A 91 -1.14 -2.55 12.35
N GLU A 92 -0.10 -2.80 11.56
CA GLU A 92 -0.17 -3.71 10.40
C GLU A 92 0.99 -4.70 10.39
N HIS A 93 0.68 -5.94 10.01
CA HIS A 93 1.64 -6.93 9.54
C HIS A 93 1.49 -7.06 8.03
N VAL A 94 2.53 -6.69 7.29
CA VAL A 94 2.56 -6.83 5.85
C VAL A 94 3.36 -8.09 5.49
N ILE A 95 2.67 -9.08 4.92
CA ILE A 95 3.28 -10.28 4.37
C ILE A 95 3.55 -10.03 2.89
N LEU A 96 4.82 -10.08 2.50
CA LEU A 96 5.24 -9.94 1.10
C LEU A 96 5.57 -11.33 0.52
N ASP A 97 4.75 -11.80 -0.42
CA ASP A 97 5.08 -12.97 -1.22
C ASP A 97 6.04 -12.54 -2.34
N MET A 98 7.30 -12.90 -2.15
CA MET A 98 8.41 -12.52 -3.01
C MET A 98 8.67 -13.53 -4.14
N LYS A 99 7.81 -14.54 -4.34
CA LYS A 99 8.03 -15.61 -5.33
C LYS A 99 8.30 -15.10 -6.75
N ASN A 100 7.65 -14.02 -7.15
CA ASN A 100 7.82 -13.39 -8.47
C ASN A 100 8.58 -12.06 -8.41
N CYS A 101 9.28 -11.78 -7.31
CA CYS A 101 10.07 -10.56 -7.17
C CYS A 101 11.41 -10.73 -7.91
N GLN A 102 11.63 -9.90 -8.94
CA GLN A 102 12.89 -9.86 -9.68
C GLN A 102 13.70 -8.62 -9.25
N LEU A 103 15.03 -8.73 -9.19
CA LEU A 103 15.93 -7.62 -8.83
C LEU A 103 15.72 -6.38 -9.70
N SER A 104 15.33 -6.54 -10.96
CA SER A 104 15.02 -5.45 -11.89
C SER A 104 13.81 -4.59 -11.48
N LEU A 105 13.01 -5.04 -10.51
CA LEU A 105 11.91 -4.26 -9.92
C LEU A 105 12.40 -3.24 -8.89
N ILE A 106 13.58 -3.48 -8.31
CA ILE A 106 14.24 -2.59 -7.37
C ILE A 106 15.14 -1.67 -8.21
N LYS A 107 14.61 -0.51 -8.60
CA LYS A 107 15.40 0.54 -9.26
C LYS A 107 16.07 1.44 -8.23
#